data_AF-A0A382SS94-F1
#
_entry.id   AF-A0A382SS94-F1
#
_cell.length_a   1.000
_cell.length_b   1.000
_cell.length_c   1.000
_cell.angle_alpha   90.00
_cell.angle_beta   90.00
_cell.angle_gamma   90.00
#
_symmetry.space_group_name_H-M   'P 1'
#
loop_
_entity.id
_entity.type
_entity.pdbx_description
1 polymer ?
#
loop_
_entity_poly.entity_id
_entity_poly.type
_entity_poly.pdbx_seq_one_letter_code
_entity_poly.pdbx_strand_id
1 'polypeptide(L)' 'MTFSLNTTIIKPDEDNKINSAIILLHGYGGDGKDISVLTYNWKRFLPNTVFLCPDAHEKCSINPSG' A
#
# COMPACT_ATOMS: atom_id res chain seq x y z
N MET A 1 2.70 -20.77 -9.60
CA MET A 1 1.65 -20.02 -8.89
C MET A 1 2.33 -18.84 -8.23
N THR A 2 1.95 -17.62 -8.57
CA THR A 2 2.58 -16.43 -7.97
C THR A 2 1.79 -16.08 -6.72
N PHE A 3 2.36 -16.37 -5.55
CA PHE A 3 1.80 -15.94 -4.28
C PHE A 3 1.93 -14.40 -4.21
N SER A 4 0.81 -13.70 -4.37
CA SER A 4 0.75 -12.24 -4.34
C SER A 4 -0.39 -11.83 -3.41
N LEU A 5 -0.09 -10.91 -2.49
CA LEU A 5 -1.07 -10.35 -1.58
C LEU A 5 -1.99 -9.38 -2.32
N ASN A 6 -3.25 -9.32 -1.92
CA ASN A 6 -4.14 -8.26 -2.38
C ASN A 6 -3.53 -6.91 -1.96
N THR A 7 -3.30 -6.01 -2.93
CA THR A 7 -2.48 -4.82 -2.69
C THR A 7 -3.16 -3.55 -3.18
N THR A 8 -3.29 -2.57 -2.29
CA THR A 8 -3.63 -1.20 -2.67
C THR A 8 -2.40 -0.52 -3.28
N ILE A 9 -2.49 -0.15 -4.55
CA ILE A 9 -1.39 0.45 -5.32
C ILE A 9 -1.70 1.93 -5.57
N ILE A 10 -0.84 2.81 -5.08
CA ILE A 10 -0.91 4.25 -5.35
C ILE A 10 0.22 4.62 -6.31
N LYS A 11 -0.15 5.05 -7.51
CA LYS A 11 0.78 5.50 -8.55
C LYS A 11 1.13 6.98 -8.35
N PRO A 12 2.28 7.45 -8.89
CA PRO A 12 2.58 8.87 -9.01
C PRO A 12 1.50 9.64 -9.80
N ASP A 13 1.43 10.96 -9.59
CA ASP A 13 0.40 11.84 -10.21
C ASP A 13 0.61 12.17 -11.69
N GLU A 14 1.64 11.60 -12.33
CA GLU A 14 1.96 11.76 -13.74
C GLU A 14 2.52 10.42 -14.28
N ASP A 15 2.67 10.28 -15.60
CA ASP A 15 3.40 9.17 -16.26
C ASP A 15 4.93 9.23 -16.02
N ASN A 16 5.32 9.73 -14.85
CA ASN A 16 6.69 9.74 -14.39
C ASN A 16 7.24 8.32 -14.36
N LYS A 17 8.45 8.16 -14.89
CA LYS A 17 9.16 6.89 -14.85
C LYS A 17 9.33 6.48 -13.38
N ILE A 18 8.72 5.36 -13.01
CA ILE A 18 8.87 4.77 -11.68
C ILE A 18 10.29 4.22 -11.57
N ASN A 19 11.06 4.71 -10.58
CA ASN A 19 12.43 4.26 -10.31
C ASN A 19 12.61 3.75 -8.87
N SER A 20 11.58 3.89 -8.04
CA SER A 20 11.58 3.50 -6.63
C SER A 20 10.20 3.00 -6.21
N ALA A 21 10.17 2.17 -5.17
CA ALA A 21 8.95 1.64 -4.58
C ALA A 21 9.05 1.72 -3.05
N ILE A 22 7.93 2.04 -2.41
CA ILE A 22 7.76 1.97 -0.96
C ILE A 22 6.65 0.96 -0.66
N ILE A 23 6.93 0.00 0.21
CA ILE A 23 5.97 -0.99 0.69
C ILE A 23 5.59 -0.62 2.12
N LEU A 24 4.31 -0.35 2.36
CA LEU A 24 3.77 -0.01 3.67
C LEU A 24 2.96 -1.18 4.23
N LEU A 25 3.35 -1.67 5.40
CA LEU A 25 2.68 -2.77 6.08
C LEU A 25 1.84 -2.21 7.23
N HIS A 26 0.55 -2.52 7.22
CA HIS A 26 -0.39 -2.08 8.25
C HIS A 26 -0.15 -2.80 9.59
N GLY A 27 -0.72 -2.25 10.66
CA GLY A 27 -0.73 -2.87 11.98
C GLY A 27 -1.78 -3.98 12.13
N TYR A 28 -1.80 -4.65 13.28
CA TYR A 28 -2.80 -5.67 13.57
C TYR A 28 -4.21 -5.08 13.60
N GLY A 29 -5.13 -5.68 12.83
CA GLY A 29 -6.52 -5.21 12.72
C GLY A 29 -6.71 -3.93 11.91
N GLY A 30 -5.82 -3.68 10.95
CA GLY A 30 -6.11 -2.77 9.83
C GLY A 30 -5.87 -3.49 8.49
N ASP A 31 -6.00 -2.75 7.40
CA ASP A 31 -5.76 -3.26 6.04
C ASP A 31 -4.82 -2.37 5.20
N GLY A 32 -4.56 -2.78 3.96
CA GLY A 32 -3.76 -2.02 3.01
C GLY A 32 -4.38 -0.66 2.66
N LYS A 33 -5.70 -0.53 2.72
CA LYS A 33 -6.41 0.72 2.42
C LYS A 33 -6.23 1.73 3.55
N ASP A 34 -6.29 1.31 4.81
CA ASP A 34 -6.09 2.16 5.99
C ASP A 34 -4.72 2.85 5.95
N ILE A 35 -3.65 2.06 5.76
CA ILE A 35 -2.30 2.62 5.74
C ILE A 35 -2.00 3.41 4.46
N SER A 36 -2.69 3.11 3.34
CA SER A 36 -2.49 3.82 2.08
C SER A 36 -2.77 5.32 2.18
N VAL A 37 -3.58 5.75 3.16
CA VAL A 37 -3.92 7.17 3.37
C VAL A 37 -2.67 8.03 3.60
N LEU A 38 -1.62 7.49 4.22
CA LEU A 38 -0.35 8.19 4.44
C LEU A 38 0.33 8.57 3.12
N THR A 39 0.18 7.74 2.08
CA THR A 39 0.88 7.88 0.80
C THR A 39 0.45 9.12 0.02
N TYR A 40 -0.81 9.58 0.16
CA TYR A 40 -1.32 10.74 -0.56
C TYR A 40 -0.60 12.04 -0.20
N ASN A 41 -0.10 12.16 1.03
CA ASN A 41 0.72 13.29 1.45
C ASN A 41 2.16 13.15 0.95
N TRP A 42 2.69 11.92 0.91
CA TRP A 42 4.09 11.67 0.54
C TRP A 42 4.33 11.71 -0.97
N LYS A 43 3.37 11.28 -1.80
CA LYS A 43 3.55 11.22 -3.25
C LYS A 43 3.91 12.57 -3.89
N ARG A 44 3.49 13.68 -3.26
CA ARG A 44 3.84 15.05 -3.68
C ARG A 44 5.33 15.35 -3.60
N PHE A 45 6.03 14.68 -2.69
CA PHE A 45 7.48 14.84 -2.47
C PHE A 45 8.30 13.70 -3.07
N LEU A 46 7.64 12.65 -3.59
CA LEU A 46 8.24 11.44 -4.12
C LEU A 46 7.67 11.12 -5.52
N PRO A 47 7.93 11.97 -6.53
CA PRO A 47 7.24 11.95 -7.83
C PRO A 47 7.55 10.73 -8.70
N ASN A 48 8.58 9.94 -8.38
CA ASN A 48 8.98 8.74 -9.12
C ASN A 48 8.81 7.44 -8.31
N THR A 49 8.03 7.50 -7.22
CA THR A 49 7.83 6.40 -6.29
C THR A 49 6.43 5.83 -6.39
N VAL A 50 6.32 4.52 -6.60
CA VAL A 50 5.05 3.78 -6.42
C VAL A 50 4.91 3.35 -4.96
N PHE A 51 3.70 3.44 -4.41
CA PHE A 51 3.40 2.95 -3.07
C PHE A 51 2.56 1.67 -3.15
N LEU A 52 2.95 0.67 -2.38
CA LEU A 52 2.32 -0.64 -2.31
C LEU A 52 1.88 -0.90 -0.86
N CYS A 53 0.59 -1.06 -0.64
CA CYS A 53 0.02 -1.31 0.68
C CYS A 53 -0.76 -2.64 0.63
N PRO A 54 -0.10 -3.79 0.87
CA PRO A 54 -0.75 -5.09 0.84
C PRO A 54 -1.61 -5.34 2.08
N ASP A 55 -2.71 -6.06 1.91
CA ASP A 55 -3.41 -6.71 3.00
C ASP A 55 -2.58 -7.90 3.50
N ALA A 56 -2.51 -8.09 4.80
CA ALA A 56 -1.96 -9.30 5.40
C ALA A 56 -2.73 -10.55 4.92
N HIS A 57 -2.05 -11.69 4.88
CA HIS A 57 -2.64 -12.94 4.38
C HIS A 57 -3.78 -13.46 5.27
N GLU A 58 -3.62 -13.33 6.58
CA GLU A 58 -4.53 -13.87 7.57
C GLU A 58 -5.59 -12.85 7.98
N LYS A 59 -6.83 -13.32 8.16
CA LYS A 59 -7.89 -12.46 8.72
C LYS A 59 -7.62 -12.20 10.20
N CYS A 60 -7.79 -10.94 10.61
CA CYS A 60 -7.68 -10.56 12.00
C CYS A 60 -8.91 -11.05 12.79
N SER A 61 -8.69 -11.76 13.90
CA SER A 61 -9.78 -12.29 14.73
C SER A 61 -10.62 -11.22 15.43
N ILE A 62 -10.01 -10.06 15.75
CA ILE A 62 -10.69 -8.96 16.44
C ILE A 62 -11.27 -7.92 15.48
N ASN A 63 -10.77 -7.86 14.25
CA ASN A 63 -11.27 -6.97 13.21
C ASN A 63 -11.25 -7.69 11.83
N PRO A 64 -12.23 -8.55 11.52
CA PRO A 64 -12.19 -9.37 10.31
C PRO A 64 -12.32 -8.61 8.99
N SER A 65 -12.67 -7.33 9.03
CA SER A 65 -12.84 -6.49 7.83
C SER A 65 -11.52 -5.88 7.34
N GLY A 66 -10.41 -6.15 8.04
CA GLY A 66 -9.20 -5.36 7.96
C GLY A 66 -8.98 -4.71 9.29
#